data_AF-A0A448WHN4-F1
#
_entry.id   AF-A0A448WHN4-F1
#
_cell.length_a   1.000
_cell.length_b   1.000
_cell.length_c   1.000
_cell.angle_alpha   90.00
_cell.angle_beta   90.00
_cell.angle_gamma   90.00
#
_symmetry.space_group_name_H-M   'P 1'
#
loop_
_entity.id
_entity.type
_entity.pdbx_description
1 polymer ?
#
loop_
_entity_poly.entity_id
_entity_poly.type
_entity_poly.pdbx_seq_one_letter_code
_entity_poly.pdbx_strand_id
1 'polypeptide(L)'
;TPDSTLTHLFSSTSKCASSPCQSRREDNINWVDSFNRRLSERPDFTCYLHQNDTSALLLHKLYSRELMLHSLVWPAVVAATSLMLILFTWLLAGCRVWGQDKPLIA
;
A
#
# COMPACT_ATOMS: atom_id res chain seq x y z
N THR A 1 -3.38 -2.97 21.72
CA THR A 1 -2.54 -2.34 20.67
C THR A 1 -2.27 -3.39 19.62
N PRO A 2 -2.64 -3.20 18.34
CA PRO A 2 -2.35 -4.21 17.33
C PRO A 2 -0.86 -4.12 16.96
N ASP A 3 -0.12 -5.21 17.20
CA ASP A 3 1.31 -5.35 16.92
C ASP A 3 1.61 -5.20 15.43
N SER A 4 2.30 -4.12 15.08
CA SER A 4 2.67 -3.70 13.73
C SER A 4 3.90 -4.41 13.16
N THR A 5 4.32 -5.56 13.71
CA THR A 5 5.61 -6.20 13.42
C THR A 5 5.54 -7.62 12.85
N LEU A 6 4.35 -8.09 12.45
CA LEU A 6 4.21 -9.45 11.91
C LEU A 6 4.19 -9.47 10.37
N THR A 7 5.21 -8.90 9.73
CA THR A 7 5.40 -9.01 8.28
C THR A 7 6.07 -10.34 7.97
N HIS A 8 5.29 -11.42 7.88
CA HIS A 8 5.81 -12.70 7.40
C HIS A 8 5.96 -12.64 5.88
N LEU A 9 7.20 -12.56 5.43
CA LEU A 9 7.53 -12.73 4.02
C LEU A 9 7.61 -14.23 3.74
N PHE A 10 6.71 -14.71 2.89
CA PHE A 10 6.82 -16.06 2.33
C PHE A 10 7.91 -16.02 1.25
N SER A 11 8.96 -16.83 1.41
CA SER A 11 10.02 -16.97 0.42
C SER A 11 9.89 -18.34 -0.26
N SER A 12 9.63 -18.35 -1.58
CA SER A 12 9.44 -19.60 -2.33
C SER A 12 10.68 -20.48 -2.38
N THR A 13 11.86 -19.91 -2.15
CA THR A 13 13.15 -20.62 -2.16
C THR A 13 13.40 -21.44 -0.90
N SER A 14 12.91 -21.01 0.27
CA SER A 14 13.16 -21.71 1.55
C SER A 14 12.00 -22.59 2.01
N LYS A 15 10.83 -22.50 1.37
CA LYS A 15 9.57 -23.15 1.80
C LYS A 15 9.16 -22.83 3.25
N CYS A 16 9.76 -21.80 3.84
CA CYS A 16 9.53 -21.40 5.23
C CYS A 16 8.90 -20.00 5.28
N ALA A 17 8.01 -19.78 6.25
CA ALA A 17 7.65 -18.44 6.66
C ALA A 17 8.88 -17.78 7.31
N SER A 18 9.22 -16.56 6.92
CA SER A 18 10.41 -15.86 7.41
C SER A 18 10.03 -14.61 8.20
N SER A 19 10.91 -14.24 9.12
CA SER A 19 10.84 -13.00 9.91
C SER A 19 12.05 -12.12 9.62
N PRO A 20 11.99 -10.82 9.97
CA PRO A 20 13.18 -9.97 9.97
C PRO A 20 14.30 -10.60 10.80
N CYS A 21 15.54 -10.51 10.30
CA CYS A 21 16.71 -11.03 10.98
C CYS A 21 17.12 -10.10 12.13
N GLN A 22 17.20 -10.64 13.34
CA GLN A 22 17.72 -9.94 14.50
C GLN A 22 19.25 -10.08 14.59
N SER A 23 19.91 -9.09 15.19
CA SER A 23 21.38 -9.06 15.31
C SER A 23 21.94 -10.19 16.17
N ARG A 24 21.19 -10.67 17.16
CA ARG A 24 21.56 -11.81 18.00
C ARG A 24 20.90 -13.09 17.51
N ARG A 25 21.68 -14.17 17.47
CA ARG A 25 21.19 -15.48 17.01
C ARG A 25 20.16 -16.06 17.98
N GLU A 26 20.33 -15.83 19.26
CA GLU A 26 19.44 -16.30 20.32
C GLU A 26 18.05 -15.70 20.15
N ASP A 27 17.96 -14.43 19.78
CA ASP A 27 16.69 -13.75 19.54
C ASP A 27 15.96 -14.35 18.33
N ASN A 28 16.70 -14.68 17.26
CA ASN A 28 16.14 -15.36 16.09
C ASN A 28 15.58 -16.75 16.44
N ILE A 29 16.30 -17.52 17.27
CA ILE A 29 15.85 -18.85 17.72
C ILE A 29 14.60 -18.72 18.59
N ASN A 30 14.64 -17.84 19.60
CA ASN A 30 13.51 -17.60 20.50
C ASN A 30 12.25 -17.15 19.74
N TRP A 31 12.44 -16.40 18.66
CA TRP A 31 11.35 -15.95 17.80
C TRP A 31 10.69 -17.12 17.06
N VAL A 32 11.48 -18.01 16.48
CA VAL A 32 10.99 -19.23 15.81
C VAL A 32 10.25 -20.15 16.78
N ASP A 33 10.83 -20.39 17.96
CA ASP A 33 10.21 -21.24 18.99
C ASP A 33 8.88 -20.66 19.48
N SER A 34 8.85 -19.35 19.73
CA SER A 34 7.63 -18.65 20.13
C SER A 34 6.57 -18.65 19.04
N PHE A 35 6.97 -18.55 17.76
CA PHE A 35 6.07 -18.66 16.63
C PHE A 35 5.48 -20.06 16.50
N ASN A 36 6.31 -21.11 16.52
CA ASN A 36 5.87 -22.50 16.48
C ASN A 36 4.92 -22.83 17.64
N ARG A 37 5.24 -22.38 18.85
CA ARG A 37 4.36 -22.58 20.01
C ARG A 37 2.99 -21.94 19.82
N ARG A 38 2.93 -20.69 19.35
CA ARG A 38 1.66 -20.00 19.06
C ARG A 38 0.85 -20.70 17.98
N LEU A 39 1.51 -21.23 16.97
CA LEU A 39 0.86 -21.98 15.89
C LEU A 39 0.25 -23.29 16.41
N SER A 40 0.97 -24.00 17.29
CA SER A 40 0.47 -25.21 17.95
C SER A 40 -0.67 -24.94 18.93
N GLU A 41 -0.64 -23.81 19.64
CA GLU A 41 -1.67 -23.40 20.59
C GLU A 41 -2.96 -22.91 19.90
N ARG A 42 -2.87 -22.40 18.67
CA ARG A 42 -4.01 -21.87 17.89
C ARG A 42 -3.98 -22.41 16.45
N PRO A 43 -4.51 -23.62 16.23
CA PRO A 43 -4.50 -24.24 14.89
C PRO A 43 -5.43 -23.52 13.91
N ASP A 44 -6.49 -22.88 14.41
CA ASP A 44 -7.47 -22.19 13.58
C ASP A 44 -7.11 -20.70 13.43
N PHE A 45 -6.86 -20.29 12.19
CA PHE A 45 -6.64 -18.89 11.83
C PHE A 45 -7.18 -18.59 10.43
N THR A 46 -7.63 -17.36 10.23
CA THR A 46 -8.06 -16.89 8.91
C THR A 46 -6.85 -16.80 7.98
N CYS A 47 -6.92 -17.45 6.82
CA CYS A 47 -5.89 -17.42 5.80
C CYS A 47 -6.45 -16.92 4.47
N TYR A 48 -5.56 -16.37 3.63
CA TYR A 48 -5.88 -15.95 2.28
C TYR A 48 -5.17 -16.86 1.27
N LEU A 49 -5.95 -17.50 0.40
CA LEU A 49 -5.44 -18.34 -0.69
C LEU A 49 -5.44 -17.54 -1.99
N HIS A 50 -4.35 -17.59 -2.74
CA HIS A 50 -4.34 -17.08 -4.11
C HIS A 50 -4.76 -18.21 -5.07
N GLN A 51 -5.78 -17.99 -5.90
CA GLN A 51 -6.35 -19.04 -6.79
C GLN A 51 -5.32 -19.67 -7.73
N ASN A 52 -4.31 -18.93 -8.16
CA ASN A 52 -3.30 -19.40 -9.10
C ASN A 52 -2.07 -20.03 -8.42
N ASP A 53 -1.95 -19.92 -7.10
CA ASP A 53 -0.81 -20.41 -6.34
C ASP A 53 -1.29 -21.06 -5.04
N THR A 54 -1.77 -22.30 -5.16
CA THR A 54 -2.37 -23.06 -4.06
C THR A 54 -1.35 -23.57 -3.05
N SER A 55 -0.05 -23.44 -3.36
CA SER A 55 1.06 -23.92 -2.53
C SER A 55 1.48 -22.95 -1.42
N ALA A 56 0.96 -21.72 -1.44
CA ALA A 56 1.31 -20.67 -0.48
C ALA A 56 0.06 -20.00 0.09
N LEU A 57 -0.18 -20.18 1.38
CA LEU A 57 -1.25 -19.51 2.13
C LEU A 57 -0.68 -18.24 2.78
N LEU A 58 -1.28 -17.08 2.50
CA LEU A 58 -0.87 -15.83 3.14
C LEU A 58 -1.65 -15.62 4.43
N LEU A 59 -0.92 -15.41 5.54
CA LEU A 59 -1.51 -15.15 6.85
C LEU A 59 -1.98 -13.70 7.00
N HIS A 60 -1.33 -12.75 6.33
CA HIS A 60 -1.70 -11.34 6.39
C HIS A 60 -1.73 -10.72 4.99
N LYS A 61 -2.77 -9.95 4.71
CA LYS A 61 -2.91 -9.22 3.45
C LYS A 61 -1.99 -8.01 3.48
N LEU A 62 -0.88 -8.07 2.76
CA LEU A 62 0.14 -7.01 2.71
C LEU A 62 -0.40 -5.66 2.22
N TYR A 63 -1.49 -5.67 1.44
CA TYR A 63 -2.19 -4.48 0.98
C TYR A 63 -3.55 -4.33 1.69
N SER A 64 -3.60 -3.40 2.65
CA SER A 64 -4.85 -3.00 3.28
C SER A 64 -5.71 -2.19 2.31
N ARG A 65 -7.04 -2.28 2.46
CA ARG A 65 -8.03 -1.58 1.63
C ARG A 65 -7.87 -0.06 1.69
N GLU A 66 -7.45 0.45 2.85
CA GLU A 66 -7.12 1.86 3.08
C GLU A 66 -5.98 2.34 2.16
N LEU A 67 -4.96 1.49 1.93
CA LEU A 67 -3.83 1.83 1.07
C LEU A 67 -4.26 1.98 -0.39
N MET A 68 -5.20 1.15 -0.84
CA MET A 68 -5.80 1.28 -2.17
C MET A 68 -6.60 2.58 -2.31
N LEU A 69 -7.33 2.98 -1.27
CA LEU A 69 -8.09 4.23 -1.27
C LEU A 69 -7.16 5.44 -1.31
N HIS A 70 -6.13 5.47 -0.48
CA HIS A 70 -5.13 6.54 -0.53
C HIS A 70 -4.44 6.63 -1.89
N SER A 71 -4.09 5.51 -2.51
CA SER A 71 -3.47 5.48 -3.84
C SER A 71 -4.37 6.05 -4.95
N LEU A 72 -5.69 6.06 -4.76
CA LEU A 72 -6.65 6.57 -5.74
C LEU A 72 -7.09 8.02 -5.44
N VAL A 73 -7.25 8.35 -4.15
CA VAL A 73 -7.76 9.65 -3.69
C VAL A 73 -6.74 10.76 -3.95
N TRP A 74 -5.46 10.55 -3.66
CA TRP A 74 -4.45 11.60 -3.83
C TRP A 74 -4.33 12.11 -5.28
N PRO A 75 -4.23 11.25 -6.31
CA PRO A 75 -4.24 11.70 -7.71
C PRO A 75 -5.52 12.43 -8.09
N ALA A 76 -6.69 11.94 -7.64
CA ALA A 76 -7.98 12.55 -7.94
C ALA A 76 -8.10 13.95 -7.32
N VAL A 77 -7.63 14.14 -6.09
CA VAL A 77 -7.61 15.43 -5.42
C VAL A 77 -6.69 16.41 -6.16
N VAL A 78 -5.50 15.98 -6.58
CA VAL A 78 -4.56 16.83 -7.34
C VAL A 78 -5.16 17.24 -8.69
N ALA A 79 -5.81 16.32 -9.39
CA ALA A 79 -6.48 16.64 -10.65
C ALA A 79 -7.63 17.64 -10.47
N ALA A 80 -8.47 17.42 -9.45
CA ALA A 80 -9.58 18.31 -9.13
C ALA A 80 -9.10 19.71 -8.73
N THR A 81 -8.07 19.82 -7.89
CA THR A 81 -7.53 21.12 -7.49
C THR A 81 -6.89 21.85 -8.66
N SER A 82 -6.15 21.15 -9.53
CA SER A 82 -5.59 21.74 -10.75
C SER A 82 -6.69 22.30 -11.66
N LEU A 83 -7.75 21.51 -11.90
CA LEU A 83 -8.88 21.93 -12.74
C LEU A 83 -9.60 23.13 -12.12
N MET A 84 -9.81 23.14 -10.80
CA MET A 84 -10.42 24.27 -10.08
C MET A 84 -9.57 25.54 -10.19
N LEU A 85 -8.25 25.46 -10.10
CA LEU A 85 -7.36 26.60 -10.30
C LEU A 85 -7.41 27.13 -11.73
N ILE A 86 -7.46 26.24 -12.73
CA ILE A 86 -7.60 26.63 -14.14
C ILE A 86 -8.94 27.33 -14.36
N LEU A 87 -10.04 26.77 -13.85
CA LEU A 87 -11.37 27.39 -13.95
C LEU A 87 -11.41 28.74 -13.24
N PHE A 88 -10.84 28.83 -12.05
CA PHE A 88 -10.81 30.07 -11.28
C PHE A 88 -10.01 31.16 -11.99
N THR A 89 -8.83 30.84 -12.52
CA THR A 89 -8.04 31.78 -13.31
C THR A 89 -8.73 32.16 -14.62
N TRP A 90 -9.43 31.22 -15.26
CA TRP A 90 -10.24 31.51 -16.45
C TRP A 90 -11.42 32.45 -16.15
N LEU A 91 -12.12 32.26 -15.02
CA LEU A 91 -13.23 33.14 -14.62
C LEU A 91 -12.76 34.54 -14.24
N LEU A 92 -11.62 34.67 -13.57
CA LEU A 92 -11.10 35.97 -13.12
C LEU A 92 -10.32 36.74 -14.21
N ALA A 93 -9.57 36.03 -15.06
CA ALA A 93 -8.66 36.64 -16.05
C ALA A 93 -9.04 36.36 -17.51
N GLY A 94 -9.85 35.34 -17.79
CA GLY A 94 -10.18 34.89 -19.14
C GLY A 94 -10.93 35.92 -20.00
N CYS A 95 -11.79 36.75 -19.40
CA CYS A 95 -12.44 37.84 -20.15
C CYS A 95 -11.50 38.99 -20.53
N ARG A 96 -10.36 39.17 -19.84
CA ARG A 96 -9.51 40.36 -19.98
C ARG A 96 -8.15 40.07 -20.62
N VAL A 97 -7.58 38.88 -20.42
CA VAL A 97 -6.25 38.48 -20.93
C VAL A 97 -6.34 37.60 -22.17
N TRP A 98 -7.25 36.60 -22.20
CA TRP A 98 -7.33 35.63 -23.30
C TRP A 98 -8.14 36.12 -24.51
N GLY A 99 -8.81 37.27 -24.40
CA GLY A 99 -9.51 37.92 -25.53
C GLY A 99 -8.65 38.90 -26.33
N GLN A 100 -7.39 39.13 -25.94
CA GLN A 100 -6.51 40.13 -26.57
C GLN A 100 -5.56 39.54 -27.62
N ASP A 101 -5.50 38.22 -27.77
CA ASP A 101 -4.71 37.58 -28.83
C ASP A 101 -5.50 37.52 -30.14
N LYS A 102 -5.86 38.68 -30.68
CA LYS A 102 -6.08 38.80 -32.12
C LYS A 102 -4.76 39.27 -32.72
N PRO A 103 -3.98 38.42 -33.40
CA PRO A 103 -2.84 38.91 -34.16
C PRO A 103 -3.37 39.79 -35.30
N LEU A 104 -3.40 41.10 -35.10
CA LEU A 104 -3.42 42.06 -36.20
C LEU A 104 -2.05 41.97 -36.86
N ILE A 105 -1.95 41.06 -37.84
CA ILE A 105 -0.88 41.09 -38.83
C ILE A 105 -1.19 42.32 -39.69
N ALA A 106 -0.44 43.39 -39.46
CA ALA A 106 -0.37 44.58 -40.32
C ALA A 106 0.91 44.49 -41.17
#